data_AF-A0A3N6PLA0-F1
#
_entry.id   AF-A0A3N6PLA0-F1
#
_cell.length_a   1.000
_cell.length_b   1.000
_cell.length_c   1.000
_cell.angle_alpha   90.00
_cell.angle_beta   90.00
_cell.angle_gamma   90.00
#
_symmetry.space_group_name_H-M   'P 1'
#
loop_
_entity.id
_entity.type
_entity.pdbx_description
1 polymer ?
#
loop_
_entity_poly.entity_id
_entity_poly.type
_entity_poly.pdbx_seq_one_letter_code
_entity_poly.pdbx_strand_id
1 'polypeptide(L)' 'MARILTNVDVKIVHRTRANGNPFAELLHTWVEDGQHRHALSRVPWPVHDTPHKRAFHIAAFKTRQARV' A
#
# COMPACT_ATOMS: atom_id res chain seq x y z
N MET A 1 0.39 6.74 -22.48
CA MET A 1 1.12 5.46 -22.32
C MET A 1 0.66 4.84 -21.02
N ALA A 2 0.22 3.58 -21.02
CA ALA A 2 -0.22 2.94 -19.78
C ALA A 2 0.99 2.68 -18.87
N ARG A 3 0.97 3.14 -17.62
CA ARG A 3 2.03 2.88 -16.65
C ARG A 3 2.09 1.38 -16.35
N ILE A 4 3.23 0.74 -16.63
CA ILE A 4 3.42 -0.68 -16.33
C ILE A 4 4.04 -0.79 -14.95
N LEU A 5 3.23 -1.24 -13.99
CA LEU A 5 3.63 -1.44 -12.60
C LEU A 5 4.00 -2.92 -12.41
N THR A 6 5.26 -3.21 -12.12
CA THR A 6 5.75 -4.57 -11.82
C THR A 6 6.22 -4.69 -10.37
N ASN A 7 6.36 -5.92 -9.87
CA ASN A 7 6.85 -6.20 -8.51
C ASN A 7 6.13 -5.40 -7.41
N VAL A 8 4.81 -5.25 -7.54
CA VAL A 8 3.99 -4.49 -6.61
C VAL A 8 3.80 -5.28 -5.33
N ASP A 9 4.22 -4.71 -4.20
CA ASP A 9 4.04 -5.28 -2.86
C ASP A 9 3.57 -4.21 -1.86
N VAL A 10 3.08 -4.67 -0.70
CA VAL A 10 2.68 -3.80 0.40
C VAL A 10 3.07 -4.42 1.75
N LYS A 11 3.78 -3.63 2.56
CA LYS A 11 3.99 -3.92 3.97
C LYS A 11 2.96 -3.18 4.81
N ILE A 12 2.22 -3.91 5.64
CA ILE A 12 1.21 -3.38 6.55
C ILE A 12 1.82 -3.25 7.93
N VAL A 13 1.83 -2.03 8.49
CA VAL A 13 2.43 -1.75 9.80
C VAL A 13 1.38 -1.16 10.73
N HIS A 14 1.13 -1.84 11.85
CA HIS A 14 0.30 -1.29 12.92
C HIS A 14 1.03 -0.17 13.65
N ARG A 15 0.32 0.94 13.87
CA ARG A 15 0.81 2.05 14.67
C ARG A 15 -0.28 2.57 15.59
N THR A 16 0.15 3.30 16.61
CA THR A 16 -0.73 3.98 17.55
C THR A 16 -0.49 5.48 17.41
N ARG A 17 -1.56 6.26 17.30
CA ARG A 17 -1.48 7.73 17.29
C ARG A 17 -1.10 8.25 18.67
N ALA A 18 -0.69 9.51 18.75
CA ALA A 18 -0.39 10.17 20.02
C ALA A 18 -1.58 10.14 21.00
N ASN A 19 -2.82 10.11 20.49
CA ASN A 19 -4.04 10.02 21.29
C ASN A 19 -4.48 8.58 21.62
N GLY A 20 -3.63 7.57 21.41
CA GLY A 20 -3.92 6.17 21.74
C GLY A 20 -4.72 5.40 20.69
N ASN A 21 -5.26 6.06 19.65
CA ASN A 21 -6.06 5.37 18.65
C ASN A 21 -5.18 4.54 17.68
N PRO A 22 -5.49 3.26 17.46
CA PRO A 22 -4.74 2.41 16.53
C PRO A 22 -5.04 2.80 15.08
N PHE A 23 -4.04 2.68 14.22
CA PHE A 23 -4.15 2.85 12.77
C PHE A 23 -3.15 1.94 12.06
N ALA A 24 -3.22 1.86 10.73
CA ALA A 24 -2.20 1.15 9.96
C ALA A 24 -1.58 2.03 8.88
N GLU A 25 -0.28 1.88 8.71
CA GLU A 25 0.49 2.38 7.59
C GLU A 25 0.64 1.29 6.53
N LEU A 26 0.49 1.66 5.26
CA LEU A 26 0.63 0.79 4.11
C LEU A 26 1.80 1.30 3.28
N LEU A 27 2.93 0.59 3.36
CA LEU A 27 4.14 0.92 2.62
C LEU A 27 4.14 0.13 1.32
N HIS A 28 3.76 0.79 0.23
CA HIS A 28 3.74 0.19 -1.09
C HIS A 28 5.10 0.35 -1.75
N THR A 29 5.55 -0.69 -2.43
CA THR A 29 6.74 -0.69 -3.29
C THR A 29 6.38 -1.28 -4.64
N TRP A 30 6.97 -0.73 -5.71
CA TRP A 30 6.81 -1.26 -7.06
C TRP A 30 7.98 -0.85 -7.94
N VAL A 31 8.05 -1.42 -9.14
CA VAL A 31 8.94 -0.98 -10.21
C VAL A 31 8.09 -0.36 -11.33
N GLU A 32 8.52 0.81 -11.79
CA GLU A 32 7.89 1.56 -12.88
C GLU A 32 9.00 2.06 -13.80
N ASP A 33 8.93 1.69 -15.08
CA ASP A 33 9.95 2.01 -16.09
C ASP A 33 11.39 1.66 -15.65
N GLY A 34 11.54 0.51 -14.98
CA GLY A 34 12.83 0.03 -14.46
C GLY A 34 13.30 0.73 -13.18
N GLN A 35 12.55 1.72 -12.67
CA GLN A 35 12.88 2.42 -11.42
C GLN A 35 12.07 1.88 -10.24
N HIS A 36 12.74 1.65 -9.13
CA HIS A 36 12.06 1.34 -7.87
C HIS A 36 11.35 2.57 -7.33
N ARG A 37 10.07 2.40 -7.00
CA ARG A 37 9.19 3.41 -6.44
C ARG A 37 8.61 2.93 -5.12
N HIS A 38 8.21 3.90 -4.30
CA HIS A 38 7.53 3.63 -3.04
C HIS A 38 6.48 4.69 -2.77
N ALA A 39 5.46 4.32 -2.00
CA ALA A 39 4.44 5.24 -1.51
C ALA A 39 3.97 4.82 -0.12
N LEU A 40 3.78 5.82 0.73
CA LEU A 40 3.18 5.64 2.04
C LEU A 40 1.70 6.01 1.98
N SER A 41 0.84 5.10 2.38
CA SER A 41 -0.58 5.36 2.61
C SER A 41 -0.94 5.08 4.06
N ARG A 42 -2.00 5.70 4.55
CA ARG A 42 -2.50 5.49 5.91
C ARG A 42 -3.98 5.14 5.87
N VAL A 43 -4.38 4.18 6.69
CA VAL A 43 -5.78 3.86 6.94
C VAL A 43 -6.10 4.17 8.40
N PRO A 44 -7.27 4.77 8.71
CA PRO A 44 -7.56 5.27 10.05
C PRO A 44 -7.95 4.17 11.06
N TRP A 45 -7.93 2.90 10.65
CA TRP A 45 -8.20 1.72 11.48
C TRP A 45 -7.03 0.73 11.39
N PRO A 46 -6.86 -0.18 12.38
CA PRO A 46 -5.87 -1.25 12.29
C PRO A 46 -6.23 -2.24 11.18
N VAL A 47 -5.21 -2.77 10.49
CA VAL A 47 -5.39 -3.79 9.44
C VAL A 47 -4.45 -4.94 9.72
N HIS A 48 -4.97 -6.11 10.06
CA HIS A 48 -4.14 -7.29 10.28
C HIS A 48 -3.37 -7.67 9.02
N ASP A 49 -2.07 -7.93 9.21
CA ASP A 49 -1.20 -8.32 8.13
C ASP A 49 -1.43 -9.79 7.76
N THR A 50 -2.28 -10.00 6.77
CA THR A 50 -2.64 -11.32 6.25
C THR A 50 -2.48 -11.33 4.73
N PRO A 51 -2.20 -12.49 4.10
CA PRO A 51 -2.04 -12.58 2.65
C PRO A 51 -3.25 -12.00 1.88
N HIS A 52 -4.46 -12.26 2.38
CA HIS A 52 -5.69 -11.76 1.77
C HIS A 52 -5.80 -10.22 1.85
N LYS A 53 -5.47 -9.62 3.00
CA LYS A 53 -5.48 -8.16 3.16
C LYS A 53 -4.39 -7.50 2.32
N ARG A 54 -3.18 -8.08 2.23
CA ARG A 54 -2.13 -7.62 1.33
C ARG A 54 -2.60 -7.61 -0.12
N ALA A 55 -3.16 -8.72 -0.60
CA ALA A 55 -3.69 -8.83 -1.96
C ALA A 55 -4.77 -7.78 -2.26
N PHE A 56 -5.70 -7.56 -1.32
CA PHE A 56 -6.71 -6.51 -1.42
C PHE A 56 -6.08 -5.12 -1.57
N HIS A 57 -5.08 -4.78 -0.74
CA HIS A 57 -4.42 -3.48 -0.81
C HIS A 57 -3.59 -3.29 -2.09
N ILE A 58 -2.92 -4.34 -2.56
CA ILE A 58 -2.21 -4.33 -3.85
C ILE A 58 -3.19 -4.08 -5.00
N ALA A 59 -4.32 -4.78 -5.02
CA ALA A 59 -5.35 -4.59 -6.05
C ALA A 59 -5.90 -3.15 -6.02
N ALA A 60 -6.27 -2.65 -4.84
CA ALA A 60 -6.74 -1.28 -4.67
C ALA A 60 -5.69 -0.24 -5.10
N PHE A 61 -4.40 -0.48 -4.83
CA PHE A 61 -3.31 0.38 -5.28
C PHE A 61 -3.20 0.42 -6.81
N LYS A 62 -3.20 -0.75 -7.46
CA LYS A 62 -3.18 -0.85 -8.94
C LYS A 62 -4.37 -0.11 -9.57
N THR A 63 -5.57 -0.27 -9.03
CA THR A 63 -6.76 0.44 -9.52
C THR A 63 -6.62 1.96 -9.38
N ARG A 64 -6.02 2.46 -8.30
CA ARG A 64 -5.80 3.91 -8.13
C ARG A 64 -4.77 4.44 -9.13
N GLN A 65 -3.68 3.72 -9.34
CA GLN A 65 -2.65 4.14 -10.30
C GLN A 65 -3.16 4.16 -11.74
N ALA A 66 -4.09 3.27 -12.09
CA ALA A 66 -4.72 3.25 -13.42
C ALA A 66 -5.68 4.42 -13.68
N ARG A 67 -6.12 5.16 -12.64
CA ARG A 67 -7.00 6.33 -12.78
C ARG A 67 -6.24 7.65 -12.96
N VAL A 68 -4.92 7.65 -12.73
CA VAL A 68 -4.03 8.81 -12.79
C VAL A 68 -3.30 8.83 -14.11
#